data_AF-A0A1G5S079-F1
#
_entry.id   AF-A0A1G5S079-F1
#
_cell.length_a   1.000
_cell.length_b   1.000
_cell.length_c   1.000
_cell.angle_alpha   90.00
_cell.angle_beta   90.00
_cell.angle_gamma   90.00
#
_symmetry.space_group_name_H-M   'P 1'
#
loop_
_entity.id
_entity.type
_entity.pdbx_description
1 polymer ?
#
loop_
_entity_poly.entity_id
_entity_poly.type
_entity_poly.pdbx_seq_one_letter_code
_entity_poly.pdbx_strand_id
1 'polypeptide(L)'
;MSRTFMKGIVAAIIIVVANVGLFLFNNTFTHTFWISYTFMMMAALITAYVEVIYVNKKQILHAYEISAVTGFYFVVAFIAGLISIKVLWLIPARAFFLQFVIFALYLVAYLVVSMHGSHVNEQQATRTTDLMNFKYILDNMKSAASKMEYSHPQRKMVMHAYDSLASGQVASSEQVFDIENSITEAVEELKAAITGKDDEKVEKLCKRIEELSDERKSKLTARRPF
;
A
#
# COMPACT_ATOMS: atom_id res chain seq x y z
N MET A 1 0.57 -7.49 25.26
CA MET A 1 0.47 -6.02 25.14
C MET A 1 0.52 -5.66 23.67
N SER A 2 -0.44 -4.90 23.13
CA SER A 2 -0.47 -4.59 21.69
C SER A 2 0.66 -3.63 21.31
N ARG A 3 1.19 -3.75 20.09
CA ARG A 3 2.27 -2.88 19.56
C ARG A 3 1.88 -1.41 19.57
N THR A 4 0.60 -1.09 19.36
CA THR A 4 0.01 0.24 19.49
C THR A 4 0.13 0.78 20.92
N PHE A 5 -0.21 -0.04 21.92
CA PHE A 5 -0.16 0.34 23.33
C PHE A 5 1.28 0.63 23.78
N MET A 6 2.25 -0.19 23.36
CA MET A 6 3.67 0.03 23.69
C MET A 6 4.21 1.34 23.07
N LYS A 7 3.89 1.63 21.80
CA LYS A 7 4.22 2.92 21.17
C LYS A 7 3.60 4.11 21.90
N GLY A 8 2.35 3.96 22.35
CA GLY A 8 1.66 4.99 23.13
C GLY A 8 2.36 5.30 24.46
N ILE A 9 2.79 4.27 25.18
CA ILE A 9 3.58 4.45 26.41
C ILE A 9 4.89 5.19 26.13
N VAL A 10 5.63 4.79 25.09
CA VAL A 10 6.89 5.46 24.72
C VAL A 10 6.66 6.93 24.40
N ALA A 11 5.63 7.25 23.59
CA ALA A 11 5.28 8.63 23.27
C ALA A 11 4.90 9.44 24.52
N ALA A 12 4.13 8.86 25.44
CA ALA A 12 3.76 9.50 26.70
C ALA A 12 4.99 9.80 27.58
N ILE A 13 5.92 8.84 27.69
CA ILE A 13 7.18 9.05 28.44
C ILE A 13 7.98 10.20 27.84
N ILE A 14 8.14 10.25 26.51
CA ILE A 14 8.87 11.33 25.84
C ILE A 14 8.23 12.69 26.13
N ILE A 15 6.89 12.79 26.03
CA ILE A 15 6.16 14.03 26.32
C ILE A 15 6.36 14.45 27.77
N VAL A 16 6.25 13.52 28.73
CA VAL A 16 6.45 13.81 30.15
C VAL A 16 7.87 14.31 30.42
N VAL A 17 8.89 13.61 29.90
CA VAL A 17 10.30 13.99 30.07
C VAL A 17 10.56 15.38 29.46
N ALA A 18 10.04 15.65 28.26
CA ALA A 18 10.18 16.94 27.60
C ALA A 18 9.50 18.08 28.39
N ASN A 19 8.32 17.83 28.97
CA ASN A 19 7.64 18.80 29.83
C ASN A 19 8.45 19.08 31.09
N VAL A 20 8.85 18.04 31.81
CA VAL A 20 9.66 18.18 33.03
C VAL A 20 10.93 19.00 32.72
N GLY A 21 11.63 18.69 31.63
CA GLY A 21 12.77 19.49 31.19
C GLY A 21 12.41 20.97 30.93
N LEU A 22 11.38 21.24 30.14
CA LEU A 22 10.99 22.61 29.78
C LEU A 22 10.61 23.47 31.00
N PHE A 23 9.94 22.89 31.99
CA PHE A 23 9.52 23.59 33.20
C PHE A 23 10.64 23.71 34.25
N LEU A 24 11.57 22.74 34.33
CA LEU A 24 12.71 22.83 35.24
C LEU A 24 13.77 23.83 34.77
N PHE A 25 13.99 23.96 33.45
CA PHE A 25 15.07 24.80 32.89
C PHE A 25 14.65 26.23 32.54
N ASN A 26 13.38 26.62 32.75
CA ASN A 26 12.90 27.98 32.53
C ASN A 26 12.37 28.59 33.83
N ASN A 27 13.04 29.65 34.28
CA ASN A 27 12.68 30.37 35.51
C ASN A 27 11.62 31.46 35.28
N THR A 28 11.35 31.84 34.03
CA THR A 28 10.40 32.90 33.66
C THR A 28 9.50 32.46 32.52
N PHE A 29 8.19 32.48 32.76
CA PHE A 29 7.17 32.04 31.80
C PHE A 29 6.57 33.23 31.04
N THR A 30 7.29 33.74 30.05
CA THR A 30 6.85 34.87 29.21
C THR A 30 5.74 34.47 28.23
N HIS A 31 5.09 35.43 27.57
CA HIS A 31 4.15 35.12 26.49
C HIS A 31 4.80 34.30 25.36
N THR A 32 6.06 34.57 25.04
CA THR A 32 6.85 33.78 24.07
C THR A 32 7.01 32.32 24.52
N PHE A 33 7.19 32.08 25.83
CA PHE A 33 7.23 30.73 26.38
C PHE A 33 5.94 29.97 26.09
N TRP A 34 4.79 30.55 26.42
CA TRP A 34 3.50 29.89 26.23
C TRP A 34 3.20 29.62 24.76
N ILE A 35 3.46 30.58 23.87
CA ILE A 35 3.30 30.40 22.42
C ILE A 35 4.16 29.22 21.95
N SER A 36 5.46 29.24 22.26
CA SER A 36 6.39 28.21 21.81
C SER A 36 6.02 26.84 22.39
N TYR A 37 5.63 26.80 23.67
CA TYR A 37 5.17 25.61 24.37
C TYR A 37 3.95 25.00 23.69
N THR A 38 2.93 25.80 23.35
CA THR A 38 1.72 25.32 22.67
C THR A 38 2.06 24.66 21.33
N PHE A 39 2.92 25.28 20.51
CA PHE A 39 3.32 24.69 19.23
C PHE A 39 4.17 23.41 19.40
N MET A 40 5.09 23.38 20.38
CA MET A 40 5.87 22.17 20.68
C MET A 40 4.98 21.02 21.15
N MET A 41 4.01 21.29 22.03
CA MET A 41 3.06 20.29 22.50
C MET A 41 2.12 19.83 21.39
N MET A 42 1.65 20.74 20.55
CA MET A 42 0.87 20.38 19.36
C MET A 42 1.67 19.45 18.45
N ALA A 43 2.93 19.75 18.17
CA ALA A 43 3.80 18.89 17.37
C ALA A 43 4.00 17.51 17.99
N ALA A 44 4.19 17.45 19.32
CA ALA A 44 4.33 16.19 20.05
C ALA A 44 3.05 15.34 19.98
N LEU A 45 1.88 15.96 20.19
CA LEU A 45 0.59 15.27 20.15
C LEU A 45 0.23 14.79 18.74
N ILE A 46 0.46 15.61 17.71
CA ILE A 46 0.28 15.21 16.31
C ILE A 46 1.17 14.01 16.00
N THR A 47 2.44 14.06 16.39
CA THR A 47 3.39 12.95 16.15
C THR A 47 2.97 11.68 16.87
N ALA A 48 2.58 11.78 18.15
CA ALA A 48 2.05 10.66 18.90
C ALA A 48 0.81 10.06 18.25
N TYR A 49 -0.14 10.89 17.80
CA TYR A 49 -1.34 10.45 17.10
C TYR A 49 -0.99 9.71 15.79
N VAL A 50 -0.13 10.31 14.96
CA VAL A 50 0.25 9.73 13.66
C VAL A 50 0.97 8.39 13.85
N GLU A 51 1.96 8.32 14.73
CA GLU A 51 2.78 7.12 14.96
C GLU A 51 2.02 5.97 15.63
N VAL A 52 1.11 6.28 16.55
CA VAL A 52 0.37 5.29 17.34
C VAL A 52 -0.88 4.82 16.62
N ILE A 53 -1.62 5.72 15.97
CA ILE A 53 -2.94 5.40 15.43
C ILE A 53 -2.91 5.25 13.91
N TYR A 54 -2.31 6.21 13.20
CA TYR A 54 -2.44 6.31 11.75
C TYR A 54 -1.49 5.37 10.99
N VAL A 55 -0.22 5.32 11.38
CA VAL A 55 0.82 4.46 10.77
C VAL A 55 0.48 2.97 10.92
N ASN A 56 -0.12 2.56 12.04
CA ASN A 56 -0.47 1.14 12.27
C ASN A 56 -1.61 0.62 11.38
N LYS A 57 -2.35 1.50 10.67
CA LYS A 57 -3.45 1.11 9.78
C LYS A 57 -3.06 1.11 8.29
N LYS A 58 -1.87 1.58 7.92
CA LYS A 58 -1.46 1.75 6.51
C LYS A 58 -0.36 0.77 6.10
N GLN A 59 -0.23 0.55 4.79
CA GLN A 59 0.85 -0.26 4.21
C GLN A 59 2.23 0.31 4.59
N ILE A 60 3.21 -0.57 4.78
CA ILE A 60 4.51 -0.27 5.42
C ILE A 60 5.25 0.90 4.75
N LEU A 61 5.29 0.95 3.40
CA LEU A 61 6.00 2.00 2.65
C LEU A 61 5.38 3.38 2.87
N HIS A 62 4.05 3.49 2.68
CA HIS A 62 3.35 4.75 2.87
C HIS A 62 3.30 5.18 4.35
N ALA A 63 3.30 4.21 5.26
CA ALA A 63 3.37 4.46 6.70
C ALA A 63 4.74 5.05 7.10
N TYR A 64 5.83 4.65 6.42
CA TYR A 64 7.17 5.18 6.66
C TYR A 64 7.33 6.63 6.20
N GLU A 65 6.84 7.00 5.02
CA GLU A 65 6.94 8.39 4.50
C GLU A 65 6.22 9.38 5.41
N ILE A 66 5.01 9.03 5.86
CA ILE A 66 4.22 9.86 6.76
C ILE A 66 4.85 9.97 8.15
N SER A 67 5.42 8.85 8.64
CA SER A 67 6.19 8.82 9.88
C SER A 67 7.41 9.74 9.80
N ALA A 68 8.18 9.67 8.71
CA ALA A 68 9.38 10.48 8.51
C ALA A 68 9.08 11.98 8.47
N VAL A 69 8.07 12.41 7.69
CA VAL A 69 7.67 13.83 7.60
C VAL A 69 7.18 14.35 8.94
N THR A 70 6.39 13.56 9.66
CA THR A 70 5.83 13.97 10.96
C THR A 70 6.90 14.03 12.04
N GLY A 71 7.81 13.04 12.08
CA GLY A 71 8.95 13.04 12.99
C GLY A 71 9.90 14.21 12.73
N PHE A 72 10.18 14.53 11.47
CA PHE A 72 10.99 15.70 11.10
C PHE A 72 10.35 17.01 11.56
N TYR A 73 9.04 17.17 11.34
CA TYR A 73 8.29 18.32 11.84
C TYR A 73 8.41 18.47 13.37
N PHE A 74 8.26 17.38 14.12
CA PHE A 74 8.41 17.44 15.58
C PHE A 74 9.78 17.97 16.00
N VAL A 75 10.86 17.44 15.41
CA VAL A 75 12.23 17.87 15.73
C VAL A 75 12.43 19.36 15.40
N VAL A 76 11.99 19.80 14.21
CA VAL A 76 12.13 21.20 13.78
C VAL A 76 11.31 22.14 14.67
N ALA A 77 10.05 21.81 14.96
CA ALA A 77 9.18 22.61 15.82
C ALA A 77 9.72 22.70 17.26
N PHE A 78 10.27 21.59 17.77
CA PHE A 78 10.88 21.54 19.09
C PHE A 78 12.13 22.42 19.18
N ILE A 79 13.05 22.30 18.22
CA ILE A 79 14.26 23.15 18.17
C ILE A 79 13.89 24.62 18.01
N ALA A 80 12.98 24.95 17.07
CA ALA A 80 12.51 26.31 16.88
C ALA A 80 11.82 26.88 18.13
N GLY A 81 11.14 26.04 18.90
CA GLY A 81 10.50 26.41 20.16
C GLY A 81 11.52 26.79 21.23
N LEU A 82 12.55 25.97 21.41
CA LEU A 82 13.65 26.26 22.32
C LEU A 82 14.39 27.55 21.92
N ILE A 83 14.68 27.74 20.64
CA ILE A 83 15.32 28.95 20.12
C ILE A 83 14.44 30.17 20.38
N SER A 84 13.12 30.07 20.12
CA SER A 84 12.17 31.16 20.33
C SER A 84 12.11 31.59 21.81
N ILE A 85 12.10 30.61 22.73
CA ILE A 85 12.11 30.87 24.18
C ILE A 85 13.36 31.63 24.62
N LYS A 86 14.55 31.30 24.06
CA LYS A 86 15.81 31.92 24.48
C LYS A 86 16.12 33.22 23.76
N VAL A 87 15.85 33.30 22.46
CA VAL A 87 16.29 34.42 21.59
C VAL A 87 15.16 35.45 21.40
N LEU A 88 13.92 35.00 21.22
CA LEU A 88 12.76 35.86 20.92
C LEU A 88 11.91 36.15 22.16
N TRP A 89 12.49 36.02 23.35
CA TRP A 89 11.78 36.08 24.63
C TRP A 89 10.99 37.39 24.85
N LEU A 90 11.43 38.50 24.27
CA LEU A 90 10.76 39.81 24.32
C LEU A 90 9.79 40.09 23.16
N ILE A 91 9.78 39.27 22.10
CA ILE A 91 9.06 39.57 20.85
C ILE A 91 8.10 38.41 20.50
N PRO A 92 6.97 38.28 21.21
CA PRO A 92 6.05 37.15 21.06
C PRO A 92 5.47 37.00 19.65
N ALA A 93 5.23 38.12 18.95
CA ALA A 93 4.70 38.10 17.59
C ALA A 93 5.65 37.39 16.59
N ARG A 94 6.97 37.56 16.73
CA ARG A 94 7.96 36.91 15.86
C ARG A 94 8.08 35.42 16.15
N ALA A 95 8.02 35.03 17.43
CA ALA A 95 8.01 33.63 17.82
C ALA A 95 6.75 32.91 17.29
N PHE A 96 5.58 33.56 17.38
CA PHE A 96 4.35 33.03 16.81
C PHE A 96 4.47 32.85 15.30
N PHE A 97 4.91 33.88 14.57
CA PHE A 97 5.04 33.81 13.11
C PHE A 97 5.99 32.69 12.67
N LEU A 98 7.15 32.56 13.32
CA LEU A 98 8.11 31.49 13.03
C LEU A 98 7.49 30.10 13.23
N GLN A 99 6.84 29.86 14.37
CA GLN A 99 6.20 28.58 14.67
C GLN A 99 5.05 28.27 13.72
N PHE A 100 4.25 29.28 13.40
CA PHE A 100 3.12 29.15 12.48
C PHE A 100 3.59 28.79 11.06
N VAL A 101 4.66 29.42 10.56
CA VAL A 101 5.26 29.08 9.25
C VAL A 101 5.75 27.64 9.22
N ILE A 102 6.44 27.17 10.27
CA ILE A 102 6.88 25.78 10.37
C ILE A 102 5.69 24.82 10.33
N PHE A 103 4.62 25.12 11.08
CA PHE A 103 3.41 24.31 11.08
C PHE A 103 2.71 24.30 9.70
N ALA A 104 2.61 25.45 9.03
CA ALA A 104 2.02 25.54 7.70
C ALA A 104 2.82 24.71 6.66
N LEU A 105 4.15 24.78 6.69
CA LEU A 105 5.01 23.98 5.82
C LEU A 105 4.82 22.47 6.08
N TYR A 106 4.70 22.08 7.35
CA TYR A 106 4.38 20.70 7.71
C TYR A 106 3.03 20.26 7.14
N LEU A 107 1.98 21.06 7.27
CA LEU A 107 0.66 20.72 6.73
C LEU A 107 0.71 20.49 5.21
N VAL A 108 1.41 21.35 4.47
CA VAL A 108 1.59 21.18 3.03
C VAL A 108 2.34 19.88 2.72
N ALA A 109 3.47 19.62 3.38
CA ALA A 109 4.24 18.40 3.18
C ALA A 109 3.43 17.13 3.52
N TYR A 110 2.68 17.16 4.63
CA TYR A 110 1.83 16.06 5.06
C TYR A 110 0.72 15.76 4.04
N LEU A 111 0.08 16.79 3.50
CA LEU A 111 -0.95 16.64 2.46
C LEU A 111 -0.36 16.04 1.17
N VAL A 112 0.79 16.53 0.72
CA VAL A 112 1.47 16.02 -0.48
C VAL A 112 1.81 14.53 -0.35
N VAL A 113 2.38 14.11 0.79
CA VAL A 113 2.68 12.69 1.02
C VAL A 113 1.40 11.86 1.12
N SER A 114 0.38 12.37 1.81
CA SER A 114 -0.89 11.67 1.95
C SER A 114 -1.61 11.45 0.62
N MET A 115 -1.45 12.38 -0.34
CA MET A 115 -1.98 12.25 -1.70
C MET A 115 -1.21 11.23 -2.53
N HIS A 116 0.12 11.16 -2.43
CA HIS A 116 0.91 10.15 -3.16
C HIS A 116 0.54 8.73 -2.73
N GLY A 117 0.26 8.53 -1.44
CA GLY A 117 -0.15 7.23 -0.93
C GLY A 117 -1.43 6.65 -1.48
N SER A 118 -2.41 7.49 -1.83
CA SER A 118 -3.67 6.98 -2.38
C SER A 118 -3.44 6.39 -3.77
N HIS A 119 -2.61 7.03 -4.60
CA HIS A 119 -2.33 6.58 -5.96
C HIS A 119 -1.54 5.27 -5.99
N VAL A 120 -0.59 5.09 -5.06
CA VAL A 120 0.19 3.84 -4.95
C VAL A 120 -0.66 2.68 -4.43
N ASN A 121 -1.54 2.92 -3.44
CA ASN A 121 -2.41 1.87 -2.91
C ASN A 121 -3.46 1.42 -3.93
N GLU A 122 -4.00 2.34 -4.74
CA GLU A 122 -4.95 2.01 -5.79
C GLU A 122 -4.30 1.18 -6.90
N GLN A 123 -3.12 1.60 -7.39
CA GLN A 123 -2.35 0.82 -8.37
C GLN A 123 -1.93 -0.56 -7.85
N GLN A 124 -1.58 -0.67 -6.57
CA GLN A 124 -1.17 -1.94 -5.98
C GLN A 124 -2.36 -2.85 -5.67
N ALA A 125 -3.51 -2.29 -5.26
CA ALA A 125 -4.75 -3.04 -5.11
C ALA A 125 -5.22 -3.61 -6.46
N THR A 126 -5.24 -2.80 -7.53
CA THR A 126 -5.56 -3.27 -8.89
C THR A 126 -4.63 -4.40 -9.30
N ARG A 127 -3.30 -4.23 -9.16
CA ARG A 127 -2.33 -5.32 -9.46
C ARG A 127 -2.55 -6.58 -8.64
N THR A 128 -3.00 -6.48 -7.38
CA THR A 128 -3.21 -7.67 -6.53
C THR A 128 -4.49 -8.40 -6.93
N THR A 129 -5.56 -7.66 -7.26
CA THR A 129 -6.81 -8.22 -7.82
C THR A 129 -6.54 -8.89 -9.17
N ASP A 130 -5.78 -8.23 -10.05
CA ASP A 130 -5.40 -8.73 -11.37
C ASP A 130 -4.54 -10.00 -11.28
N LEU A 131 -3.61 -10.08 -10.31
CA LEU A 131 -2.82 -11.29 -10.04
C LEU A 131 -3.65 -12.43 -9.43
N MET A 132 -4.66 -12.13 -8.62
CA MET A 132 -5.55 -13.16 -8.06
C MET A 132 -6.46 -13.78 -9.13
N ASN A 133 -6.89 -12.99 -10.12
CA ASN A 133 -7.76 -13.46 -11.20
C ASN A 133 -7.08 -14.48 -12.12
N PHE A 134 -5.83 -14.23 -12.56
CA PHE A 134 -5.15 -15.21 -13.43
C PHE A 134 -4.77 -16.49 -12.68
N LYS A 135 -4.40 -16.39 -11.40
CA LYS A 135 -4.16 -17.57 -10.56
C LYS A 135 -5.42 -18.43 -10.40
N TYR A 136 -6.58 -17.79 -10.26
CA TYR A 136 -7.87 -18.48 -10.23
C TYR A 136 -8.14 -19.26 -11.52
N ILE A 137 -7.82 -18.70 -12.69
CA ILE A 137 -7.92 -19.40 -13.99
C ILE A 137 -7.02 -20.65 -14.01
N LEU A 138 -5.76 -20.54 -13.57
CA LEU A 138 -4.82 -21.67 -13.53
C LEU A 138 -5.30 -22.79 -12.59
N ASP A 139 -5.77 -22.43 -11.39
CA ASP A 139 -6.30 -23.40 -10.43
C ASP A 139 -7.57 -24.09 -10.97
N ASN A 140 -8.41 -23.35 -11.69
CA ASN A 140 -9.59 -23.89 -12.35
C ASN A 140 -9.25 -24.86 -13.48
N MET A 141 -8.28 -24.53 -14.33
CA MET A 141 -7.80 -25.38 -15.41
C MET A 141 -7.15 -26.66 -14.85
N LYS A 142 -6.34 -26.54 -13.79
CA LYS A 142 -5.75 -27.68 -13.08
C LYS A 142 -6.81 -28.58 -12.46
N SER A 143 -7.86 -27.99 -11.87
CA SER A 143 -9.00 -28.74 -11.34
C SER A 143 -9.72 -29.51 -12.45
N ALA A 144 -9.91 -28.91 -13.63
CA ALA A 144 -10.51 -29.58 -14.79
C ALA A 144 -9.69 -30.82 -15.20
N ALA A 145 -8.36 -30.68 -15.33
CA ALA A 145 -7.46 -31.79 -15.64
C ALA A 145 -7.48 -32.91 -14.58
N SER A 146 -7.65 -32.56 -13.30
CA SER A 146 -7.69 -33.52 -12.19
C SER A 146 -8.97 -34.35 -12.13
N LYS A 147 -10.07 -33.88 -12.74
CA LYS A 147 -11.35 -34.59 -12.81
C LYS A 147 -11.37 -35.67 -13.89
N MET A 148 -10.39 -35.68 -14.80
CA MET A 148 -10.27 -36.70 -15.83
C MET A 148 -9.47 -37.90 -15.32
N GLU A 149 -9.88 -39.11 -15.71
CA GLU A 149 -9.12 -40.32 -15.42
C GLU A 149 -7.73 -40.27 -16.07
N TYR A 150 -6.72 -40.85 -15.40
CA TYR A 150 -5.34 -40.86 -15.88
C TYR A 150 -5.18 -41.50 -17.26
N SER A 151 -6.02 -42.48 -17.58
CA SER A 151 -6.08 -43.22 -18.85
C SER A 151 -6.84 -42.49 -19.95
N HIS A 152 -7.53 -41.38 -19.65
CA HIS A 152 -8.37 -40.70 -20.63
C HIS A 152 -7.51 -40.08 -21.75
N PRO A 153 -7.76 -40.39 -23.04
CA PRO A 153 -6.95 -39.91 -24.16
C PRO A 153 -6.81 -38.38 -24.19
N GLN A 154 -7.88 -37.68 -23.83
CA GLN A 154 -7.95 -36.22 -23.85
C GLN A 154 -7.29 -35.52 -22.66
N ARG A 155 -6.97 -36.26 -21.59
CA ARG A 155 -6.29 -35.67 -20.42
C ARG A 155 -4.96 -35.05 -20.79
N LYS A 156 -4.24 -35.66 -21.75
CA LYS A 156 -2.98 -35.12 -22.26
C LYS A 156 -3.17 -33.76 -22.95
N MET A 157 -4.28 -33.58 -23.68
CA MET A 157 -4.61 -32.32 -24.35
C MET A 157 -4.96 -31.23 -23.35
N VAL A 158 -5.79 -31.55 -22.35
CA VAL A 158 -6.13 -30.59 -21.28
C VAL A 158 -4.89 -30.18 -20.48
N MET A 159 -3.99 -31.12 -20.21
CA MET A 159 -2.72 -30.80 -19.54
C MET A 159 -1.81 -29.91 -20.40
N HIS A 160 -1.76 -30.15 -21.71
CA HIS A 160 -0.99 -29.30 -22.64
C HIS A 160 -1.53 -27.86 -22.67
N ALA A 161 -2.85 -27.69 -22.74
CA ALA A 161 -3.48 -26.38 -22.67
C ALA A 161 -3.22 -25.68 -21.32
N TYR A 162 -3.22 -26.44 -20.22
CA TYR A 162 -2.81 -25.95 -18.89
C TYR A 162 -1.34 -25.49 -18.88
N ASP A 163 -0.42 -26.29 -19.42
CA ASP A 163 1.00 -25.95 -19.47
C ASP A 163 1.25 -24.70 -20.33
N SER A 164 0.53 -24.54 -21.44
CA SER A 164 0.57 -23.32 -22.27
C SER A 164 0.19 -22.09 -21.45
N LEU A 165 -0.95 -22.15 -20.74
CA LEU A 165 -1.41 -21.09 -19.82
C LEU A 165 -0.40 -20.79 -18.70
N ALA A 166 0.14 -21.84 -18.07
CA ALA A 166 1.06 -21.74 -16.95
C ALA A 166 2.45 -21.24 -17.36
N SER A 167 2.87 -21.48 -18.60
CA SER A 167 4.13 -20.98 -19.17
C SER A 167 4.12 -19.46 -19.42
N GLY A 168 2.94 -18.84 -19.41
CA GLY A 168 2.76 -17.40 -19.55
C GLY A 168 3.19 -16.61 -18.31
N GLN A 169 3.31 -15.28 -18.47
CA GLN A 169 3.56 -14.40 -17.32
C GLN A 169 2.34 -14.37 -16.41
N VAL A 170 2.54 -14.55 -15.10
CA VAL A 170 1.45 -14.49 -14.10
C VAL A 170 0.88 -13.07 -13.96
N ALA A 171 1.66 -12.05 -14.36
CA ALA A 171 1.21 -10.67 -14.36
C ALA A 171 0.04 -10.45 -15.33
N SER A 172 -1.01 -9.78 -14.88
CA SER A 172 -2.15 -9.34 -15.68
C SER A 172 -2.11 -7.81 -15.88
N SER A 173 -2.87 -7.31 -16.84
CA SER A 173 -3.02 -5.89 -17.14
C SER A 173 -4.36 -5.62 -17.84
N GLU A 174 -4.82 -4.37 -17.79
CA GLU A 174 -6.10 -3.95 -18.40
C GLU A 174 -6.24 -4.36 -19.88
N GLN A 175 -5.15 -4.35 -20.66
CA GLN A 175 -5.16 -4.71 -22.09
C GLN A 175 -5.41 -6.20 -22.38
N VAL A 176 -5.25 -7.06 -21.36
CA VAL A 176 -5.51 -8.51 -21.47
C VAL A 176 -6.74 -8.93 -20.67
N PHE A 177 -7.45 -8.00 -20.03
CA PHE A 177 -8.62 -8.29 -19.22
C PHE A 177 -9.71 -9.04 -20.00
N ASP A 178 -10.03 -8.57 -21.21
CA ASP A 178 -11.03 -9.22 -22.08
C ASP A 178 -10.58 -10.63 -22.52
N ILE A 179 -9.28 -10.82 -22.73
CA ILE A 179 -8.70 -12.13 -23.07
C ILE A 179 -8.81 -13.05 -21.86
N GLU A 180 -8.47 -12.58 -20.67
CA GLU A 180 -8.55 -13.38 -19.43
C GLU A 180 -9.99 -13.76 -19.07
N ASN A 181 -10.97 -12.89 -19.32
CA ASN A 181 -12.39 -13.25 -19.20
C ASN A 181 -12.77 -14.33 -20.23
N SER A 182 -12.36 -14.18 -21.49
CA SER A 182 -12.59 -15.19 -22.54
C SER A 182 -11.97 -16.55 -22.19
N ILE A 183 -10.77 -16.54 -21.58
CA ILE A 183 -10.12 -17.76 -21.08
C ILE A 183 -10.94 -18.35 -19.93
N THR A 184 -11.43 -17.53 -19.00
CA THR A 184 -12.24 -17.99 -17.86
C THR A 184 -13.50 -18.70 -18.34
N GLU A 185 -14.24 -18.09 -19.26
CA GLU A 185 -15.43 -18.67 -19.89
C GLU A 185 -15.10 -19.99 -20.59
N ALA A 186 -14.03 -20.04 -21.39
CA ALA A 186 -13.59 -21.26 -22.07
C ALA A 186 -13.21 -22.38 -21.09
N VAL A 187 -12.61 -22.06 -19.94
CA VAL A 187 -12.26 -23.02 -18.88
C VAL A 187 -13.50 -23.55 -18.17
N GLU A 188 -14.51 -22.70 -17.93
CA GLU A 188 -15.79 -23.13 -17.36
C GLU A 188 -16.55 -24.05 -18.32
N GLU A 189 -16.61 -23.68 -19.60
CA GLU A 189 -17.17 -24.54 -20.64
C GLU A 189 -16.41 -25.86 -20.78
N LEU A 190 -15.08 -25.84 -20.63
CA LEU A 190 -14.26 -27.04 -20.70
C LEU A 190 -14.60 -27.99 -19.55
N LYS A 191 -14.76 -27.47 -18.33
CA LYS A 191 -15.22 -28.28 -17.17
C LYS A 191 -16.60 -28.89 -17.42
N ALA A 192 -17.52 -28.14 -18.02
CA ALA A 192 -18.84 -28.63 -18.36
C ALA A 192 -18.76 -29.73 -19.43
N ALA A 193 -17.94 -29.56 -20.47
CA ALA A 193 -17.74 -30.54 -21.54
C ALA A 193 -17.10 -31.84 -21.01
N ILE A 194 -16.10 -31.74 -20.12
CA ILE A 194 -15.49 -32.90 -19.45
C ILE A 194 -16.53 -33.67 -18.63
N THR A 195 -17.38 -32.97 -17.90
CA THR A 195 -18.44 -33.60 -17.09
C THR A 195 -19.52 -34.24 -17.97
N GLY A 196 -19.85 -33.59 -19.09
CA GLY A 196 -20.80 -34.07 -20.09
C GLY A 196 -20.26 -35.17 -21.02
N LYS A 197 -18.96 -35.51 -20.94
CA LYS A 197 -18.25 -36.45 -21.83
C LYS A 197 -18.37 -36.09 -23.31
N ASP A 198 -18.34 -34.79 -23.61
CA ASP A 198 -18.36 -34.26 -24.99
C ASP A 198 -16.92 -34.06 -25.49
N ASP A 199 -16.37 -35.16 -26.02
CA ASP A 199 -14.98 -35.25 -26.45
C ASP A 199 -14.64 -34.25 -27.57
N GLU A 200 -15.55 -33.98 -28.51
CA GLU A 200 -15.29 -33.04 -29.61
C GLU A 200 -15.23 -31.59 -29.09
N LYS A 201 -16.10 -31.26 -28.13
CA LYS A 201 -16.11 -29.94 -27.50
C LYS A 201 -14.89 -29.70 -26.62
N VAL A 202 -14.40 -30.73 -25.93
CA VAL A 202 -13.14 -30.67 -25.15
C VAL A 202 -11.97 -30.31 -26.05
N GLU A 203 -11.82 -30.94 -27.22
CA GLU A 203 -10.73 -30.63 -28.15
C GLU A 203 -10.80 -29.18 -28.65
N LYS A 204 -11.98 -28.71 -29.06
CA LYS A 204 -12.17 -27.33 -29.53
C LYS A 204 -11.82 -26.30 -28.46
N LEU A 205 -12.25 -26.54 -27.22
CA LEU A 205 -11.99 -25.63 -26.10
C LEU A 205 -10.51 -25.63 -25.69
N CYS A 206 -9.82 -26.77 -25.73
CA CYS A 206 -8.36 -26.82 -25.50
C CYS A 206 -7.60 -25.96 -26.50
N LYS A 207 -7.90 -26.10 -27.81
CA LYS A 207 -7.27 -25.27 -28.85
C LYS A 207 -7.58 -23.78 -28.67
N ARG A 208 -8.83 -23.45 -28.34
CA ARG A 208 -9.23 -22.07 -28.08
C ARG A 208 -8.47 -21.44 -26.91
N ILE A 209 -8.28 -22.21 -25.83
CA ILE A 209 -7.51 -21.77 -24.66
C ILE A 209 -6.03 -21.54 -25.02
N GLU A 210 -5.43 -22.42 -25.84
CA GLU A 210 -4.07 -22.25 -26.33
C GLU A 210 -3.91 -20.97 -27.18
N GLU A 211 -4.83 -20.72 -28.11
CA GLU A 211 -4.84 -19.49 -28.93
C GLU A 211 -4.94 -18.22 -28.07
N LEU A 212 -5.86 -18.21 -27.09
CA LEU A 212 -6.04 -17.08 -26.17
C LEU A 212 -4.81 -16.88 -25.28
N SER A 213 -4.15 -17.98 -24.87
CA SER A 213 -2.90 -17.93 -24.10
C SER A 213 -1.77 -17.29 -24.90
N ASP A 214 -1.64 -17.62 -26.19
CA ASP A 214 -0.64 -17.03 -27.08
C ASP A 214 -0.94 -15.55 -27.38
N GLU A 215 -2.21 -15.19 -27.60
CA GLU A 215 -2.61 -13.79 -27.77
C GLU A 215 -2.26 -12.96 -26.51
N ARG A 216 -2.57 -13.50 -25.33
CA ARG A 216 -2.21 -12.89 -24.04
C ARG A 216 -0.69 -12.69 -23.92
N LYS A 217 0.09 -13.73 -24.24
CA LYS A 217 1.56 -13.67 -24.19
C LYS A 217 2.12 -12.61 -25.14
N SER A 218 1.55 -12.50 -26.34
CA SER A 218 1.93 -11.48 -27.33
C SER A 218 1.70 -10.06 -26.81
N LYS A 219 0.49 -9.77 -26.29
CA LYS A 219 0.16 -8.45 -25.73
C LYS A 219 1.01 -8.08 -24.51
N LEU A 220 1.30 -9.04 -23.63
CA LEU A 220 2.16 -8.81 -22.47
C LEU A 220 3.64 -8.59 -22.85
N THR A 221 4.12 -9.25 -23.91
CA THR A 221 5.50 -9.10 -24.39
C THR A 221 5.72 -7.78 -25.14
N ALA A 222 4.73 -7.32 -25.91
CA ALA A 222 4.77 -6.04 -26.64
C ALA A 222 4.98 -4.82 -25.73
N ARG A 223 4.71 -4.95 -24.42
CA ARG A 223 4.90 -3.89 -23.41
C ARG A 223 6.35 -3.70 -22.94
N ARG A 224 7.32 -4.53 -23.36
CA ARG A 224 8.74 -4.31 -23.02
C ARG A 224 9.55 -3.78 -24.21
N PRO A 225 9.45 -2.49 -24.59
CA PRO A 225 10.59 -1.80 -25.13
C PRO A 225 11.42 -1.28 -23.95
N PHE A 226 12.39 -2.09 -23.51
CA PHE A 226 13.45 -1.74 -22.53
C PHE A 226 13.02 -1.61 -21.05
#